data_AF-A0A933U7R8-F1
#
_entry.id   AF-A0A933U7R8-F1
#
_cell.length_a   1.000
_cell.length_b   1.000
_cell.length_c   1.000
_cell.angle_alpha   90.00
_cell.angle_beta   90.00
_cell.angle_gamma   90.00
#
_symmetry.space_group_name_H-M   'P 1'
#
loop_
_entity.id
_entity.type
_entity.pdbx_description
1 polymer ?
#
loop_
_entity_poly.entity_id
_entity_poly.type
_entity_poly.pdbx_seq_one_letter_code
_entity_poly.pdbx_strand_id
1 'polypeptide(L)' 'MSTVAEIKSAFEQLPEHEAWEVADWIQEVMEARWDRQITDDIASGRLDKLAEQAMSHYQAGRVKPLHEFLDNA' A
#
# COMPACT_ATOMS: atom_id res chain seq x y z
N MET A 1 16.30 -18.45 -11.93
CA MET A 1 15.56 -17.26 -11.44
C MET A 1 16.55 -16.11 -11.46
N SER A 2 16.21 -14.97 -12.06
CA SER A 2 17.08 -13.79 -12.03
C SER A 2 17.15 -13.21 -10.61
N THR A 3 18.28 -12.63 -10.25
CA THR A 3 18.45 -11.95 -8.95
C THR A 3 17.79 -10.58 -8.97
N VAL A 4 17.51 -10.01 -7.79
CA VAL A 4 16.99 -8.63 -7.68
C VAL A 4 17.95 -7.62 -8.31
N ALA A 5 19.26 -7.84 -8.18
CA ALA A 5 20.26 -6.98 -8.79
C ALA A 5 20.21 -7.03 -10.32
N GLU A 6 20.03 -8.23 -10.90
CA GLU A 6 19.87 -8.40 -12.34
C GLU A 6 18.60 -7.73 -12.86
N ILE A 7 17.48 -7.84 -12.14
CA ILE A 7 16.21 -7.19 -12.53
C ILE A 7 16.36 -5.67 -12.52
N LYS A 8 16.98 -5.10 -11.47
CA LYS A 8 17.23 -3.65 -11.39
C LYS A 8 18.12 -3.15 -12.52
N SER A 9 19.22 -3.87 -12.79
CA SER A 9 20.13 -3.49 -13.87
C SER A 9 19.45 -3.58 -15.24
N ALA A 10 18.59 -4.58 -15.47
CA ALA A 10 17.81 -4.67 -16.70
C ALA A 10 16.80 -3.53 -16.81
N PHE A 11 16.12 -3.18 -15.72
CA PHE A 11 15.16 -2.07 -15.67
C PHE A 11 15.83 -0.72 -16.01
N GLU A 12 17.02 -0.46 -15.47
CA GLU A 12 17.81 0.76 -15.76
C GLU A 12 18.22 0.90 -17.24
N GLN A 13 18.20 -0.20 -18.01
CA GLN A 13 18.56 -0.22 -19.43
C GLN A 13 17.34 -0.08 -20.35
N LEU A 14 16.12 -0.07 -19.82
CA LEU A 14 14.91 0.02 -20.62
C LEU A 14 14.76 1.43 -21.23
N PRO A 15 14.22 1.52 -22.45
CA PRO A 15 13.64 2.77 -22.95
C PRO A 15 12.58 3.29 -21.97
N GLU A 16 12.43 4.62 -21.89
CA GLU A 16 11.54 5.25 -20.91
C GLU A 16 10.11 4.71 -20.94
N HIS A 17 9.53 4.50 -22.13
CA HIS A 17 8.16 3.96 -22.25
C HIS A 17 8.02 2.54 -21.67
N GLU A 18 9.00 1.66 -21.91
CA GLU A 18 9.00 0.29 -21.37
C GLU A 18 9.23 0.31 -19.84
N ALA A 19 10.06 1.24 -19.35
CA ALA A 19 10.25 1.43 -17.92
C ALA A 19 8.94 1.85 -17.22
N TRP A 20 8.14 2.72 -17.84
CA TRP A 20 6.81 3.08 -17.35
C TRP A 20 5.84 1.89 -17.38
N GLU A 21 5.81 1.10 -18.45
CA GLU A 21 4.98 -0.12 -18.51
C GLU A 21 5.31 -1.10 -17.38
N VAL A 22 6.60 -1.29 -17.10
CA VAL A 22 7.04 -2.14 -15.98
C VAL A 22 6.69 -1.53 -14.63
N ALA A 23 6.79 -0.21 -14.48
CA ALA A 23 6.42 0.47 -13.24
C ALA A 23 4.93 0.31 -12.91
N ASP A 24 4.06 0.51 -13.91
CA ASP A 24 2.61 0.32 -13.77
C ASP A 24 2.27 -1.12 -13.37
N TRP A 25 2.87 -2.10 -14.05
CA TRP A 25 2.68 -3.52 -13.70
C TRP A 25 3.17 -3.85 -12.27
N ILE A 26 4.33 -3.32 -11.85
CA ILE A 26 4.83 -3.52 -10.49
C ILE A 26 3.85 -2.93 -9.48
N GLN A 27 3.28 -1.76 -9.74
CA GLN A 27 2.30 -1.13 -8.87
C GLN A 27 1.09 -2.05 -8.68
N GLU A 28 0.47 -2.53 -9.76
CA GLU A 28 -0.68 -3.44 -9.70
C GLU A 28 -0.37 -4.71 -8.89
N VAL A 29 0.79 -5.32 -9.11
CA VAL A 29 1.21 -6.53 -8.40
C VAL A 29 1.41 -6.25 -6.91
N MET A 30 2.00 -5.11 -6.57
CA MET A 30 2.27 -4.76 -5.18
C MET A 30 1.00 -4.37 -4.43
N GLU A 31 0.07 -3.68 -5.08
CA GLU A 31 -1.28 -3.40 -4.56
C GLU A 31 -2.02 -4.71 -4.26
N ALA A 32 -2.05 -5.66 -5.20
CA ALA A 32 -2.71 -6.95 -4.98
C ALA A 32 -2.06 -7.79 -3.85
N ARG A 33 -0.74 -7.68 -3.67
CA ARG A 33 -0.03 -8.32 -2.55
C ARG A 33 -0.38 -7.65 -1.22
N TRP A 34 -0.46 -6.33 -1.21
CA TRP A 34 -0.84 -5.57 -0.03
C TRP A 34 -2.26 -5.90 0.42
N ASP A 35 -3.22 -5.96 -0.51
CA ASP A 35 -4.60 -6.35 -0.21
C ASP A 35 -4.69 -7.74 0.43
N ARG A 36 -3.95 -8.71 -0.12
CA ARG A 36 -3.86 -10.05 0.47
C ARG A 36 -3.26 -10.00 1.87
N GLN A 37 -2.15 -9.30 2.05
CA GLN A 37 -1.50 -9.20 3.35
C GLN A 37 -2.42 -8.57 4.40
N ILE A 38 -3.10 -7.47 4.07
CA ILE A 38 -4.05 -6.82 4.96
C ILE A 38 -5.20 -7.78 5.32
N THR A 39 -5.72 -8.52 4.34
CA THR A 39 -6.78 -9.50 4.59
C THR A 39 -6.32 -10.59 5.57
N ASP A 40 -5.12 -11.12 5.39
CA ASP A 40 -4.54 -12.15 6.26
C ASP A 40 -4.23 -11.58 7.67
N ASP A 41 -3.76 -10.33 7.75
CA ASP A 41 -3.47 -9.65 9.02
C ASP A 41 -4.76 -9.35 9.81
N ILE A 42 -5.86 -9.01 9.12
CA ILE A 42 -7.20 -8.91 9.72
C ILE A 42 -7.66 -10.29 10.20
N ALA A 43 -7.59 -11.32 9.35
CA ALA A 43 -8.06 -12.66 9.70
C ALA A 43 -7.29 -13.29 10.87
N SER A 44 -6.00 -12.94 11.02
CA SER A 44 -5.16 -13.39 12.13
C SER A 44 -5.30 -12.56 13.41
N GLY A 45 -6.13 -11.51 13.41
CA GLY A 45 -6.33 -10.61 14.56
C GLY A 45 -5.13 -9.69 14.84
N ARG A 46 -4.16 -9.62 13.92
CA ARG A 46 -2.93 -8.83 14.12
C ARG A 46 -3.24 -7.33 14.21
N LEU A 47 -4.33 -6.90 13.58
CA LEU A 47 -4.76 -5.51 13.54
C LEU A 47 -5.83 -5.17 14.61
N ASP A 48 -6.25 -6.11 15.44
CA ASP A 48 -7.36 -5.91 16.41
C ASP A 48 -7.08 -4.76 17.37
N LYS A 49 -5.86 -4.70 17.92
CA LYS A 49 -5.45 -3.61 18.83
C LYS A 49 -5.51 -2.24 18.16
N LEU A 50 -5.15 -2.15 16.88
CA LEU A 50 -5.21 -0.91 16.12
C LEU A 50 -6.67 -0.51 15.85
N ALA A 51 -7.52 -1.47 15.53
CA ALA A 51 -8.96 -1.25 15.34
C ALA A 51 -9.64 -0.77 16.63
N GLU A 52 -9.35 -1.40 17.77
CA GLU A 52 -9.85 -1.00 19.09
C GLU A 52 -9.43 0.43 19.44
N GLN A 53 -8.16 0.76 19.21
CA GLN A 53 -7.65 2.12 19.43
C GLN A 53 -8.37 3.13 18.55
N ALA A 54 -8.46 2.87 17.24
CA ALA A 54 -9.14 3.76 16.31
C ALA A 54 -10.60 3.99 16.70
N MET A 55 -11.30 2.94 17.12
CA MET A 55 -12.69 3.03 17.58
C MET A 55 -12.81 3.84 18.88
N SER A 56 -11.91 3.64 19.84
CA SER A 56 -11.86 4.42 21.08
C SER A 56 -11.63 5.91 20.81
N HIS A 57 -10.71 6.24 19.90
CA HIS A 57 -10.48 7.63 19.46
C HIS A 57 -11.71 8.23 18.77
N TYR A 58 -12.38 7.47 17.92
CA TYR A 58 -13.63 7.91 17.26
C TYR A 58 -14.72 8.23 18.29
N GLN A 59 -14.96 7.32 19.24
CA GLN A 59 -15.95 7.49 20.32
C GLN A 59 -15.60 8.67 21.24
N ALA A 60 -14.32 8.93 21.47
CA ALA A 60 -13.84 10.05 22.27
C ALA A 60 -13.84 11.40 21.53
N GLY A 61 -14.29 11.45 20.27
CA GLY A 61 -14.26 12.67 19.45
C GLY A 61 -12.85 13.15 19.10
N ARG A 62 -11.85 12.26 19.12
CA ARG A 62 -10.44 12.55 18.83
C ARG A 62 -10.07 12.24 17.38
N VAL A 63 -11.03 12.35 16.48
CA VAL A 63 -10.86 12.17 15.04
C VAL A 63 -11.29 13.44 14.33
N LYS A 64 -10.85 13.61 13.08
CA LYS A 64 -11.36 14.65 12.19
C LYS A 64 -11.97 13.99 10.96
N PRO A 65 -13.07 14.51 10.42
CA PRO A 65 -13.61 14.07 9.14
C PRO A 65 -12.56 14.14 8.04
N LEU A 66 -12.51 13.14 7.16
CA LEU A 66 -11.52 13.08 6.09
C LEU A 66 -11.67 14.25 5.09
N HIS A 67 -12.90 14.70 4.83
CA HIS A 67 -13.16 15.80 3.90
C HIS A 67 -12.51 17.11 4.35
N GLU A 68 -12.38 17.35 5.67
CA GLU A 68 -11.65 18.52 6.18
C GLU A 68 -10.18 18.55 5.74
N PHE A 69 -9.59 17.41 5.37
CA PHE A 69 -8.24 17.36 4.80
C PHE A 69 -8.24 17.39 3.28
N LEU A 70 -9.21 16.75 2.63
CA LEU A 70 -9.27 16.67 1.17
C LEU A 70 -9.74 17.97 0.52
N ASP A 71 -10.62 18.73 1.18
CA ASP A 71 -11.10 20.02 0.67
C ASP A 71 -10.04 21.15 0.81
N ASN A 72 -8.93 20.87 1.50
CA ASN A 72 -7.79 21.77 1.72
C ASN A 72 -6.55 21.38 0.87
N ALA A 73 -6.69 20.41 -0.05
CA ALA A 73 -5.64 19.96 -0.99
C ALA A 73 -5.93 20.46 -2.41
#